data_AF-A0AA41RKE4-F1
#
_entry.id   AF-A0AA41RKE4-F1
#
_cell.length_a   1.000
_cell.length_b   1.000
_cell.length_c   1.000
_cell.angle_alpha   90.00
_cell.angle_beta   90.00
_cell.angle_gamma   90.00
#
_symmetry.space_group_name_H-M   'P 1'
#
loop_
_entity.id
_entity.type
_entity.pdbx_description
1 polymer ?
#
loop_
_entity_poly.entity_id
_entity_poly.type
_entity_poly.pdbx_seq_one_letter_code
_entity_poly.pdbx_strand_id
1 'polypeptide(L)'
;MFDGAEDYNPMLYCLEQLFSKVVVTKPTSRSTETYIVALGYKAPKKVDRQMLVPRNLFVINEKMPKGKTCSSGETSISYSEEESVAGRVVLASDFVWSETPYEVLGIACSLSFNDD
;
A
#
# COMPACT_ATOMS: atom_id res chain seq x y z
N MET A 1 -10.38 4.67 7.57
CA MET A 1 -10.08 3.23 7.81
C MET A 1 -8.62 3.20 8.24
N PHE A 2 -8.37 3.04 9.54
CA PHE A 2 -7.06 3.04 10.22
C PHE A 2 -6.01 4.10 9.81
N ASP A 3 -6.27 5.36 10.18
CA ASP A 3 -5.29 6.47 10.13
C ASP A 3 -4.34 6.47 11.34
N GLY A 4 -3.27 5.68 11.28
CA GLY A 4 -2.19 5.76 12.27
C GLY A 4 -1.23 4.59 12.21
N ALA A 5 0.00 4.92 11.79
CA ALA A 5 1.16 4.11 11.39
C ALA A 5 1.17 3.71 9.90
N GLU A 6 1.57 4.65 9.03
CA GLU A 6 1.54 4.48 7.57
C GLU A 6 2.42 3.34 7.01
N ASP A 7 3.45 2.86 7.70
CA ASP A 7 4.44 1.96 7.05
C ASP A 7 4.81 0.68 7.82
N TYR A 8 3.84 -0.04 8.42
CA TYR A 8 4.11 -1.38 8.99
C TYR A 8 3.93 -2.54 8.00
N ASN A 9 3.59 -2.25 6.74
CA ASN A 9 3.41 -3.26 5.69
C ASN A 9 4.64 -4.16 5.48
N PRO A 10 5.89 -3.62 5.47
CA PRO A 10 7.10 -4.42 5.41
C PRO A 10 7.27 -5.39 6.57
N MET A 11 6.92 -4.95 7.78
CA MET A 11 6.99 -5.82 8.95
C MET A 11 5.96 -6.95 8.88
N LEU A 12 4.74 -6.65 8.46
CA LEU A 12 3.68 -7.66 8.28
C LEU A 12 4.11 -8.75 7.29
N TYR A 13 4.59 -8.34 6.12
CA TYR A 13 5.09 -9.27 5.11
C TYR A 13 6.19 -10.18 5.67
N CYS A 14 7.13 -9.62 6.43
CA CYS A 14 8.18 -10.41 7.06
C CYS A 14 7.63 -11.43 8.07
N LEU A 15 6.63 -11.04 8.86
CA LEU A 15 6.00 -11.94 9.81
C LEU A 15 5.19 -13.05 9.12
N GLU A 16 4.50 -12.77 8.03
CA GLU A 16 3.73 -13.78 7.28
C GLU A 16 4.61 -14.89 6.67
N GLN A 17 5.86 -14.56 6.30
CA GLN A 17 6.82 -15.56 5.84
C GLN A 17 7.28 -16.49 6.97
N LEU A 18 7.37 -15.99 8.21
CA LEU A 18 7.89 -16.73 9.36
C LEU A 18 6.81 -17.44 10.19
N PHE A 19 5.57 -17.01 10.11
CA PHE A 19 4.46 -17.51 10.93
C PHE A 19 3.30 -18.00 10.08
N SER A 20 2.52 -18.93 10.61
CA SER A 20 1.33 -19.46 9.93
C SER A 20 0.16 -18.48 9.94
N LYS A 21 0.05 -17.64 10.97
CA LYS A 21 -1.02 -16.64 11.10
C LYS A 21 -0.48 -15.37 11.73
N VAL A 22 -0.77 -14.23 11.11
CA VAL A 22 -0.45 -12.90 11.64
C VAL A 22 -1.75 -12.11 11.73
N VAL A 23 -2.01 -11.49 12.89
CA VAL A 23 -3.23 -10.73 13.15
C VAL A 23 -2.84 -9.37 13.71
N VAL A 24 -3.37 -8.31 13.11
CA VAL A 24 -3.26 -6.95 13.63
C VAL A 24 -4.49 -6.63 14.45
N THR A 25 -4.32 -6.07 15.64
CA THR A 25 -5.43 -5.62 16.47
C THR A 25 -5.10 -4.28 17.11
N LYS A 26 -6.08 -3.39 17.15
CA LYS A 26 -6.01 -2.18 17.98
C LYS A 26 -6.79 -2.44 19.27
N PRO A 27 -6.27 -2.00 20.43
CA PRO A 27 -7.00 -2.13 21.67
C PRO A 27 -8.31 -1.33 21.57
N THR A 28 -9.34 -1.76 22.31
CA THR A 28 -10.61 -1.03 22.39
C THR A 28 -10.46 0.36 23.04
N SER A 29 -9.34 0.58 23.75
CA SER A 29 -8.94 1.90 24.24
C SER A 29 -8.67 2.86 23.08
N ARG A 30 -8.87 4.16 23.27
CA ARG A 30 -8.51 5.21 22.29
C ARG A 30 -7.00 5.44 22.18
N SER A 31 -6.19 4.43 22.49
CA SER A 31 -4.74 4.48 22.38
C SER A 31 -4.31 4.45 20.91
N THR A 32 -3.18 5.07 20.60
CA THR A 32 -2.56 5.02 19.26
C THR A 32 -1.77 3.73 19.02
N GLU A 33 -1.72 2.85 20.01
CA GLU A 33 -0.97 1.60 19.98
C GLU A 33 -1.60 0.58 19.02
N THR A 34 -0.76 -0.16 18.32
CA THR A 34 -1.15 -1.26 17.45
C THR A 34 -0.45 -2.53 17.90
N TYR A 35 -1.20 -3.60 18.12
CA TYR A 35 -0.67 -4.90 18.48
C TYR A 35 -0.65 -5.80 17.25
N ILE A 36 0.46 -6.51 17.05
CA ILE A 36 0.61 -7.52 16.00
C ILE A 36 0.88 -8.85 16.69
N VAL A 37 0.01 -9.84 16.45
CA VAL A 37 0.09 -11.17 17.04
C VAL A 37 0.42 -12.17 15.95
N ALA A 38 1.56 -12.84 16.05
CA ALA A 38 2.02 -13.86 15.12
C ALA A 38 2.01 -15.25 15.79
N LEU A 39 1.31 -16.21 15.18
CA LEU A 39 1.04 -17.54 15.72
C LEU A 39 1.58 -18.63 14.79
N GLY A 40 2.11 -19.69 15.39
CA GLY A 40 2.62 -20.86 14.67
C GLY A 40 3.90 -20.55 13.91
N TYR A 41 5.00 -20.32 14.65
CA TYR A 41 6.31 -20.10 14.05
C TYR A 41 6.72 -21.30 13.18
N LYS A 42 6.98 -21.06 11.89
CA LYS A 42 7.26 -22.08 10.88
C LYS A 42 8.65 -22.71 11.00
N ALA A 43 9.57 -22.06 11.71
CA ALA A 43 10.99 -22.44 11.84
C ALA A 43 11.65 -22.84 10.49
N PRO A 44 11.72 -21.92 9.50
CA PRO A 44 12.30 -22.24 8.21
C PRO A 44 13.79 -22.56 8.33
N LYS A 45 14.27 -23.61 7.66
CA LYS A 45 15.70 -23.97 7.64
C LYS A 45 16.57 -22.93 6.95
N LYS A 46 15.99 -22.13 6.06
CA LYS A 46 16.64 -21.01 5.36
C LYS A 46 15.74 -19.79 5.52
N VAL A 47 16.25 -18.76 6.19
CA VAL A 47 15.58 -17.46 6.35
C VAL A 47 16.41 -16.43 5.60
N ASP A 48 15.76 -15.57 4.83
CA ASP A 48 16.44 -14.46 4.20
C ASP A 48 16.92 -13.49 5.28
N ARG A 49 18.24 -13.27 5.33
CA ARG A 49 18.89 -12.39 6.30
C ARG A 49 18.43 -10.95 6.13
N GLN A 50 18.08 -10.54 4.90
CA GLN A 50 17.67 -9.16 4.67
C GLN A 50 16.35 -8.82 5.38
N MET A 51 15.44 -9.79 5.51
CA MET A 51 14.17 -9.61 6.21
C MET A 51 14.30 -9.42 7.73
N LEU A 52 15.43 -9.86 8.31
CA LEU A 52 15.72 -9.75 9.73
C LEU A 52 16.47 -8.46 10.08
N VAL A 53 16.93 -7.71 9.08
CA VAL A 53 17.67 -6.47 9.26
C VAL A 53 16.70 -5.29 9.10
N PRO A 54 16.41 -4.52 10.17
CA PRO A 54 15.40 -3.47 10.11
C PRO A 54 15.66 -2.41 9.03
N ARG A 55 16.93 -2.12 8.74
CA ARG A 55 17.33 -1.15 7.70
C ARG A 55 16.86 -1.54 6.30
N ASN A 56 16.63 -2.83 6.05
CA ASN A 56 16.24 -3.34 4.75
C ASN A 56 14.72 -3.45 4.58
N LEU A 57 13.92 -3.18 5.63
CA LEU A 57 12.46 -3.24 5.57
C LEU A 57 11.90 -2.30 4.49
N PHE A 58 12.46 -1.11 4.34
CA PHE A 58 12.03 -0.14 3.32
C PHE A 58 12.29 -0.64 1.89
N VAL A 59 13.41 -1.33 1.65
CA VAL A 59 13.75 -1.95 0.35
C VAL A 59 12.85 -3.15 0.04
N ILE A 60 12.34 -3.83 1.07
CA ILE A 60 11.39 -4.94 0.90
C ILE A 60 10.03 -4.44 0.41
N ASN A 61 9.65 -3.20 0.74
CA ASN A 61 8.40 -2.60 0.28
C ASN A 61 8.29 -2.57 -1.26
N GLU A 62 9.40 -2.31 -1.95
CA GLU A 62 9.47 -2.30 -3.41
C GLU A 62 9.37 -3.70 -4.03
N LYS A 63 9.79 -4.73 -3.29
CA LYS A 63 9.85 -6.14 -3.75
C LYS A 63 8.59 -6.93 -3.43
N MET A 64 7.68 -6.41 -2.62
CA MET A 64 6.44 -7.11 -2.33
C MET A 64 5.65 -7.30 -3.63
N PRO A 65 5.14 -8.51 -3.91
CA PRO A 65 4.14 -8.66 -4.94
C PRO A 65 2.99 -7.73 -4.54
N LYS A 66 2.68 -6.73 -5.37
CA LYS A 66 1.45 -5.93 -5.26
C LYS A 66 0.28 -6.88 -5.50
N GLY A 67 0.00 -7.73 -4.53
CA GLY A 67 -1.16 -8.60 -4.50
C GLY A 67 -2.35 -7.67 -4.49
N LYS A 68 -3.20 -7.81 -5.51
CA LYS A 68 -4.44 -7.06 -5.67
C LYS A 68 -5.13 -7.00 -4.32
N THR A 69 -5.05 -5.85 -3.67
CA THR A 69 -5.91 -5.58 -2.54
C THR A 69 -7.30 -5.59 -3.12
N CYS A 70 -8.12 -6.56 -2.73
CA CYS A 70 -9.56 -6.40 -2.78
C CYS A 70 -9.93 -5.35 -1.71
N SER A 71 -9.46 -4.12 -1.88
CA SER A 71 -10.14 -2.94 -1.37
C SER A 71 -11.19 -2.62 -2.42
N SER A 72 -12.45 -2.72 -2.03
CA SER A 72 -13.51 -2.05 -2.78
C SER A 72 -13.12 -0.59 -2.93
N GLY A 73 -12.77 -0.20 -4.16
CA GLY A 73 -12.42 1.15 -4.56
C GLY A 73 -11.06 1.62 -4.02
N GLU A 74 -10.07 1.66 -4.89
CA GLU A 74 -9.15 2.79 -5.11
C GLU A 74 -7.85 2.26 -5.72
N THR A 75 -7.67 2.62 -6.98
CA THR A 75 -6.63 2.19 -7.89
C THR A 75 -5.25 2.50 -7.33
N SER A 76 -4.38 1.49 -7.28
CA SER A 76 -2.99 1.60 -6.86
C SER A 76 -2.19 2.47 -7.84
N ILE A 77 -2.03 3.76 -7.51
CA ILE A 77 -1.12 4.66 -8.21
C ILE A 77 0.29 4.32 -7.75
N SER A 78 1.12 3.85 -8.68
CA SER A 78 2.56 3.81 -8.50
C SER A 78 3.10 5.24 -8.48
N TYR A 79 3.49 5.73 -7.31
CA TYR A 79 4.29 6.94 -7.20
C TYR A 79 5.76 6.59 -7.51
N SER A 80 6.23 7.04 -8.66
CA SER A 80 7.64 7.36 -8.87
C SER A 80 7.95 8.60 -8.02
N GLU A 81 8.89 8.47 -7.07
CA GLU A 81 9.39 9.57 -6.25
C GLU A 81 10.17 10.57 -7.11
N GLU A 82 9.49 11.60 -7.60
CA GLU A 82 10.01 12.97 -7.71
C GLU A 82 8.96 13.95 -8.27
N GLU A 83 7.74 13.96 -7.75
CA GLU A 83 6.90 15.13 -7.96
C GLU A 83 5.96 15.32 -6.78
N SER A 84 6.00 16.52 -6.21
CA SER A 84 5.07 16.94 -5.17
C SER A 84 3.65 16.59 -5.62
N VAL A 85 2.82 16.04 -4.72
CA VAL A 85 1.41 15.73 -4.97
C VAL A 85 0.63 17.03 -5.21
N ALA A 86 0.82 17.62 -6.38
CA ALA A 86 -0.12 18.52 -7.00
C ALA A 86 -1.14 17.62 -7.69
N GLY A 87 -2.37 17.59 -7.17
CA GLY A 87 -3.44 16.78 -7.75
C GLY A 87 -3.55 17.06 -9.25
N ARG A 88 -3.33 16.03 -10.07
CA ARG A 88 -3.35 16.16 -11.52
C ARG A 88 -4.77 16.47 -11.97
N VAL A 89 -4.96 17.62 -12.61
CA VAL A 89 -6.24 18.01 -13.23
C VAL A 89 -6.25 17.48 -14.66
N VAL A 90 -7.26 16.70 -15.02
CA VAL A 90 -7.46 16.16 -16.37
C VAL A 90 -8.68 16.81 -17.01
N LEU A 91 -8.68 17.03 -18.33
CA LEU A 91 -9.84 17.56 -19.03
C LEU A 91 -10.96 16.51 -19.11
N ALA A 92 -12.20 16.98 -18.95
CA ALA A 92 -13.37 16.12 -19.04
C ALA A 92 -13.53 15.54 -20.46
N SER A 93 -13.15 16.30 -21.48
CA SER A 93 -13.10 15.85 -22.88
C SER A 93 -12.14 14.67 -23.06
N ASP A 94 -10.89 14.81 -22.62
CA ASP A 94 -9.87 13.75 -22.70
C ASP A 94 -10.31 12.47 -21.98
N PHE A 95 -11.01 12.58 -20.85
CA PHE A 95 -11.56 11.42 -20.16
C PHE A 95 -12.68 10.73 -20.95
N VAL A 96 -13.64 11.51 -21.47
CA VAL A 96 -14.81 10.98 -22.19
C VAL A 96 -14.41 10.31 -23.51
N TRP A 97 -13.39 10.84 -24.19
CA TRP A 97 -12.92 10.34 -25.49
C TRP A 97 -11.74 9.36 -25.38
N SER A 98 -11.32 9.00 -24.17
CA SER A 98 -10.24 8.03 -23.95
C SER A 98 -10.65 6.60 -24.29
N GLU A 99 -9.73 5.84 -24.90
CA GLU A 99 -9.88 4.38 -25.09
C GLU A 99 -9.68 3.60 -23.77
N THR A 100 -9.04 4.22 -22.76
CA THR A 100 -8.73 3.63 -21.45
C THR A 100 -9.17 4.53 -20.28
N PRO A 101 -10.47 4.84 -20.14
CA PRO A 101 -10.97 5.78 -19.13
C PRO A 101 -10.67 5.35 -17.68
N TYR A 102 -10.53 4.04 -17.45
CA TYR A 102 -10.16 3.50 -16.14
C TYR A 102 -8.74 3.91 -15.70
N GLU A 103 -7.80 4.00 -16.65
CA GLU A 103 -6.43 4.43 -16.36
C GLU A 103 -6.38 5.94 -16.08
N VAL A 104 -7.19 6.71 -16.79
CA VAL A 104 -7.32 8.16 -16.59
C VAL A 104 -7.84 8.48 -15.18
N LEU A 105 -8.88 7.78 -14.71
CA LEU A 105 -9.36 7.88 -13.32
C LEU A 105 -8.34 7.41 -12.30
N GLY A 106 -7.46 6.49 -12.71
CA GLY A 106 -6.34 6.06 -11.90
C GLY A 106 -5.36 7.19 -11.61
N ILE A 107 -5.27 8.25 -12.43
CA ILE A 107 -4.22 9.28 -12.27
C ILE A 107 -4.81 10.67 -11.98
N ALA A 108 -6.08 10.92 -12.31
CA ALA A 108 -6.73 12.21 -12.12
C ALA A 108 -7.21 12.42 -10.68
N CYS A 109 -6.92 13.60 -10.10
CA CYS A 109 -7.48 14.03 -8.81
C CYS A 109 -8.61 15.07 -8.97
N SER A 110 -8.74 15.68 -10.15
CA SER A 110 -9.82 16.61 -10.47
C SER A 110 -10.07 16.62 -11.98
N LEU A 111 -11.31 16.84 -12.38
CA LEU A 111 -11.69 17.01 -13.79
C LEU A 111 -12.00 18.48 -14.07
N SER A 112 -11.38 19.05 -15.11
CA SER A 112 -11.67 20.39 -15.61
C SER A 112 -12.58 20.33 -16.82
N PHE A 113 -13.56 21.23 -16.90
CA PHE A 113 -14.43 21.42 -18.05
C PHE A 113 -14.02 22.61 -18.92
N ASN A 114 -12.84 23.18 -18.67
CA ASN A 114 -12.34 24.35 -19.37
C ASN A 114 -11.64 23.95 -20.67
N ASP A 115 -12.45 23.52 -21.64
CA ASP A 115 -12.05 23.34 -23.05
C ASP A 115 -12.12 24.70 -23.77
N ASP A 116 -11.35 25.70 -23.31
CA ASP A 116 -11.17 26.97 -24.03
C ASP A 116 -10.32 26.80 -25.31
#